data_AF-A0A5E8V3Q0-F1
#
_entry.id   AF-A0A5E8V3Q0-F1
#
_cell.length_a   1.000
_cell.length_b   1.000
_cell.length_c   1.000
_cell.angle_alpha   90.00
_cell.angle_beta   90.00
_cell.angle_gamma   90.00
#
_symmetry.space_group_name_H-M   'P 1'
#
loop_
_entity.id
_entity.type
_entity.pdbx_description
1 polymer ?
#
loop_
_entity_poly.entity_id
_entity_poly.type
_entity_poly.pdbx_seq_one_letter_code
_entity_poly.pdbx_strand_id
1 'polypeptide(L)'
;MSPLKAITSWLETLDLDMQLEVAGFAAFLMFERDDVLTLGGSEQLEALHQWLNEPGLPSYVAADRALSFRICFGCFVDDRMTDAGCKRTEELVCKILKEAKRGGKFAASRKAQRMLALLPARKESWERVVRSWNELTATCLTNEAVRSWSAASKRIGLKVIPSSGVPIVPLRSPHRGTG
;
A
#
# COMPACT_ATOMS: atom_id res chain seq x y z
N MET A 1 -8.75 13.15 3.98
CA MET A 1 -7.48 12.54 3.50
C MET A 1 -7.82 11.21 2.84
N SER A 2 -7.19 10.82 1.72
CA SER A 2 -7.44 9.48 1.13
C SER A 2 -6.70 8.39 1.92
N PRO A 3 -7.19 7.14 1.94
CA PRO A 3 -6.50 6.03 2.62
C PRO A 3 -5.05 5.83 2.16
N LEU A 4 -4.78 5.93 0.85
CA LEU A 4 -3.40 5.85 0.33
C LEU A 4 -2.53 7.00 0.80
N LYS A 5 -3.06 8.23 0.85
CA LYS A 5 -2.32 9.38 1.40
C LYS A 5 -1.99 9.19 2.88
N ALA A 6 -2.90 8.59 3.64
CA ALA A 6 -2.66 8.26 5.05
C ALA A 6 -1.50 7.26 5.21
N ILE A 7 -1.46 6.23 4.35
CA ILE A 7 -0.36 5.24 4.32
C ILE A 7 0.95 5.91 3.89
N THR A 8 0.95 6.72 2.83
CA THR A 8 2.14 7.46 2.38
C THR A 8 2.70 8.34 3.49
N SER A 9 1.84 9.16 4.11
CA SER A 9 2.29 10.06 5.18
C SER A 9 2.78 9.29 6.41
N TRP A 10 2.17 8.16 6.76
CA TRP A 10 2.69 7.30 7.82
C TRP A 10 4.07 6.72 7.47
N LEU A 11 4.26 6.21 6.24
CA LEU A 11 5.54 5.67 5.79
C LEU A 11 6.65 6.73 5.90
N GLU A 12 6.35 7.97 5.50
CA GLU A 12 7.28 9.11 5.58
C GLU A 12 7.68 9.50 7.01
N THR A 13 6.90 9.12 8.03
CA THR A 13 7.27 9.35 9.45
C THR A 13 8.28 8.36 10.00
N LEU A 14 8.48 7.22 9.31
CA LEU A 14 9.42 6.20 9.74
C LEU A 14 10.85 6.63 9.41
N ASP A 15 11.84 6.14 10.16
CA ASP A 15 13.24 6.28 9.76
C ASP A 15 13.52 5.50 8.47
N LEU A 16 14.56 5.92 7.74
CA LEU A 16 14.86 5.37 6.42
C LEU A 16 15.08 3.86 6.44
N ASP A 17 15.69 3.31 7.49
CA ASP A 17 15.92 1.87 7.59
C ASP A 17 14.57 1.13 7.71
N MET A 18 13.64 1.63 8.52
CA MET A 18 12.28 1.07 8.61
C MET A 18 11.49 1.24 7.31
N GLN A 19 11.59 2.40 6.64
CA GLN A 19 10.95 2.59 5.33
C GLN A 19 11.43 1.55 4.31
N LEU A 20 12.75 1.30 4.25
CA LEU A 20 13.34 0.30 3.37
C LEU A 20 12.85 -1.10 3.71
N GLU A 21 12.72 -1.45 4.99
CA GLU A 21 12.19 -2.75 5.40
C GLU A 21 10.73 -2.95 5.01
N VAL A 22 9.88 -1.94 5.24
CA VAL A 22 8.47 -1.95 4.81
C VAL A 22 8.38 -2.08 3.29
N ALA A 23 9.26 -1.41 2.55
CA ALA A 23 9.32 -1.51 1.09
C ALA A 23 9.79 -2.89 0.61
N GLY A 24 10.78 -3.50 1.28
CA GLY A 24 11.21 -4.86 1.00
C GLY A 24 10.08 -5.88 1.20
N PHE A 25 9.31 -5.70 2.27
CA PHE A 25 8.09 -6.45 2.51
C PHE A 25 7.05 -6.28 1.39
N ALA A 26 6.76 -5.03 1.03
CA ALA A 26 5.80 -4.69 -0.02
C ALA A 26 6.17 -5.34 -1.36
N ALA A 27 7.46 -5.32 -1.71
CA ALA A 27 7.96 -5.93 -2.93
C ALA A 27 7.72 -7.45 -2.99
N PHE A 28 7.84 -8.13 -1.86
CA PHE A 28 7.62 -9.58 -1.78
C PHE A 28 6.13 -9.95 -1.82
N LEU A 29 5.31 -9.38 -0.92
CA LEU A 29 3.92 -9.83 -0.77
C LEU A 29 2.89 -9.13 -1.67
N MET A 30 3.17 -7.92 -2.16
CA MET A 30 2.20 -7.17 -2.98
C MET A 30 2.59 -7.08 -4.44
N PHE A 31 3.89 -7.13 -4.77
CA PHE A 31 4.37 -7.01 -6.14
C PHE A 31 4.83 -8.32 -6.75
N GLU A 32 4.68 -9.44 -6.02
CA GLU A 32 5.04 -10.80 -6.44
C GLU A 32 6.44 -10.87 -7.08
N ARG A 33 7.35 -10.01 -6.65
CA ARG A 33 8.71 -10.01 -7.18
C ARG A 33 9.46 -11.17 -6.53
N ASP A 34 9.85 -12.12 -7.39
CA ASP A 34 10.59 -13.35 -7.05
C ASP A 34 11.98 -13.11 -6.41
N ASP A 35 12.42 -11.86 -6.31
CA ASP A 35 13.52 -11.47 -5.45
C ASP A 35 13.05 -11.45 -3.99
N VAL A 36 12.77 -12.65 -3.46
CA VAL A 36 12.32 -12.97 -2.09
C VAL A 36 13.20 -12.33 -0.98
N LEU A 37 14.31 -11.69 -1.32
CA LEU A 37 15.47 -11.56 -0.44
C LEU A 37 16.28 -10.26 -0.59
N THR A 38 15.76 -9.20 -1.21
CA THR A 38 16.40 -7.89 -1.04
C THR A 38 15.98 -7.31 0.30
N LEU A 39 16.95 -6.82 1.08
CA LEU A 39 16.77 -6.25 2.42
C LEU A 39 16.03 -4.90 2.40
N GLY A 40 15.08 -4.74 1.49
CA GLY A 40 14.67 -3.45 0.95
C GLY A 40 15.82 -2.77 0.20
N GLY A 41 15.48 -1.80 -0.62
CA GLY A 41 16.43 -0.99 -1.36
C GLY A 41 15.72 0.28 -1.83
N SER A 42 16.49 1.25 -2.29
CA SER A 42 15.93 2.50 -2.80
C SER A 42 14.94 2.24 -3.93
N GLU A 43 15.20 1.26 -4.79
CA GLU A 43 14.30 0.85 -5.87
C GLU A 43 12.96 0.30 -5.35
N GLN A 44 12.99 -0.53 -4.30
CA GLN A 44 11.76 -1.06 -3.70
C GLN A 44 10.96 0.05 -3.00
N LEU A 45 11.66 0.97 -2.32
CA LEU A 45 11.03 2.11 -1.66
C LEU A 45 10.41 3.07 -2.67
N GLU A 46 11.12 3.35 -3.76
CA GLU A 46 10.61 4.15 -4.87
C GLU A 46 9.39 3.48 -5.52
N ALA A 47 9.45 2.17 -5.79
CA ALA A 47 8.32 1.42 -6.32
C ALA A 47 7.09 1.46 -5.39
N LEU A 48 7.30 1.32 -4.07
CA LEU A 48 6.22 1.46 -3.09
C LEU A 48 5.63 2.87 -3.11
N HIS A 49 6.46 3.92 -3.12
CA HIS A 49 5.99 5.30 -3.21
C HIS A 49 5.20 5.56 -4.49
N GLN A 50 5.68 5.08 -5.64
CA GLN A 50 4.98 5.19 -6.92
C GLN A 50 3.63 4.48 -6.87
N TRP A 51 3.58 3.27 -6.30
CA TRP A 51 2.35 2.49 -6.16
C TRP A 51 1.31 3.15 -5.24
N LEU A 52 1.75 3.80 -4.16
CA LEU A 52 0.89 4.54 -3.23
C LEU A 52 0.39 5.88 -3.79
N ASN A 53 1.17 6.52 -4.67
CA ASN A 53 0.93 7.90 -5.13
C ASN A 53 0.60 7.99 -6.63
N GLU A 54 0.23 6.88 -7.28
CA GLU A 54 -0.08 6.86 -8.70
C GLU A 54 -1.19 7.88 -9.05
N PRO A 55 -0.91 8.82 -9.98
CA PRO A 55 -1.84 9.89 -10.30
C PRO A 55 -3.03 9.36 -11.09
N GLY A 56 -4.23 9.92 -10.83
CA GLY A 56 -5.43 9.60 -11.60
C GLY A 56 -6.07 8.24 -11.29
N LEU A 57 -5.61 7.55 -10.24
CA LEU A 57 -6.23 6.30 -9.79
C LEU A 57 -7.74 6.46 -9.53
N PRO A 58 -8.59 5.60 -10.12
CA PRO A 58 -9.99 5.53 -9.75
C PRO A 58 -10.13 5.21 -8.25
N SER A 59 -11.11 5.81 -7.57
CA SER A 59 -11.18 5.67 -6.12
C SER A 59 -11.47 4.24 -5.65
N TYR A 60 -12.17 3.42 -6.45
CA TYR A 60 -12.36 2.03 -6.07
C TYR A 60 -11.03 1.25 -6.11
N VAL A 61 -10.14 1.56 -7.06
CA VAL A 61 -8.80 0.95 -7.16
C VAL A 61 -7.92 1.39 -6.00
N ALA A 62 -7.92 2.67 -5.68
CA ALA A 62 -7.12 3.16 -4.55
C ALA A 62 -7.66 2.68 -3.19
N ALA A 63 -8.98 2.41 -3.07
CA ALA A 63 -9.56 1.77 -1.88
C ALA A 63 -9.11 0.31 -1.76
N ASP A 64 -9.11 -0.41 -2.88
CA ASP A 64 -8.63 -1.79 -2.97
C ASP A 64 -7.14 -1.88 -2.63
N ARG A 65 -6.30 -1.00 -3.18
CA ARG A 65 -4.87 -0.92 -2.82
C ARG A 65 -4.67 -0.67 -1.32
N ALA A 66 -5.40 0.29 -0.75
CA ALA A 66 -5.30 0.57 0.68
C ALA A 66 -5.71 -0.63 1.54
N LEU A 67 -6.73 -1.38 1.12
CA LEU A 67 -7.19 -2.60 1.79
C LEU A 67 -6.14 -3.72 1.68
N SER A 68 -5.61 -3.95 0.47
CA SER A 68 -4.57 -4.94 0.22
C SER A 68 -3.31 -4.64 1.03
N PHE A 69 -2.87 -3.38 1.06
CA PHE A 69 -1.76 -2.96 1.92
C PHE A 69 -2.07 -3.26 3.39
N ARG A 70 -3.26 -2.87 3.87
CA ARG A 70 -3.66 -3.07 5.26
C ARG A 70 -3.68 -4.53 5.67
N ILE A 71 -4.23 -5.41 4.83
CA ILE A 71 -4.33 -6.85 5.13
C ILE A 71 -2.93 -7.46 5.11
N CYS A 72 -2.17 -7.28 4.03
CA CYS A 72 -0.86 -7.89 3.90
C CYS A 72 0.10 -7.40 4.98
N PHE A 73 0.17 -6.08 5.20
CA PHE A 73 1.05 -5.51 6.21
C PHE A 73 0.61 -5.87 7.62
N GLY A 74 -0.70 -5.95 7.90
CA GLY A 74 -1.23 -6.44 9.17
C GLY A 74 -0.77 -7.86 9.49
N CYS A 75 -0.93 -8.79 8.54
CA CYS A 75 -0.46 -10.17 8.71
C CYS A 75 1.05 -10.25 8.94
N PHE A 76 1.83 -9.40 8.25
CA PHE A 76 3.27 -9.36 8.43
C PHE A 76 3.68 -8.82 9.80
N VAL A 77 3.04 -7.75 10.25
CA VAL A 77 3.32 -7.16 11.56
C VAL A 77 2.99 -8.16 12.68
N ASP A 78 1.85 -8.84 12.59
CA ASP A 78 1.45 -9.86 13.57
C ASP A 78 2.50 -10.98 13.64
N ASP A 79 2.97 -11.45 12.48
CA ASP A 79 4.00 -12.47 12.39
C ASP A 79 5.34 -11.99 12.98
N ARG A 80 5.77 -10.78 12.60
CA ARG A 80 7.05 -10.17 12.94
C ARG A 80 7.23 -10.00 14.45
N MET A 81 6.14 -9.78 15.17
CA MET A 81 6.14 -9.58 16.62
C MET A 81 6.19 -10.87 17.43
N THR A 82 6.02 -12.03 16.79
CA THR A 82 6.21 -13.33 17.47
C THR A 82 7.68 -13.70 17.54
N ASP A 83 8.07 -14.46 18.57
CA ASP A 83 9.43 -15.02 18.65
C ASP A 83 9.77 -15.89 17.44
N ALA A 84 8.78 -16.62 16.91
CA ALA A 84 8.93 -17.44 15.72
C ALA A 84 9.18 -16.60 14.45
N GLY A 85 8.48 -15.48 14.26
CA GLY A 85 8.68 -14.56 13.14
C GLY A 85 10.00 -13.79 13.25
N CYS A 86 10.39 -13.42 14.48
CA CYS A 86 11.72 -12.86 14.75
C CYS A 86 12.81 -13.84 14.32
N LYS A 87 12.73 -15.10 14.74
CA LYS A 87 13.69 -16.15 14.39
C LYS A 87 13.72 -16.41 12.88
N ARG A 88 12.56 -16.52 12.22
CA ARG A 88 12.49 -16.66 10.75
C ARG A 88 13.18 -15.52 10.02
N THR A 89 13.03 -14.29 10.52
CA THR A 89 13.70 -13.13 9.91
C THR A 89 15.21 -13.18 10.11
N GLU A 90 15.68 -13.57 11.30
CA GLU A 90 17.11 -13.77 11.54
C GLU A 90 17.71 -14.85 10.62
N GLU A 91 17.03 -15.99 10.49
CA GLU A 91 17.40 -17.08 9.59
C GLU A 91 17.45 -16.63 8.13
N LEU A 92 16.48 -15.82 7.72
CA LEU A 92 16.41 -15.21 6.38
C LEU A 92 17.62 -14.31 6.13
N VAL A 93 17.92 -13.39 7.05
CA VAL A 93 19.06 -12.48 6.90
C VAL A 93 20.38 -13.25 6.92
N CYS A 94 20.49 -14.31 7.71
CA CYS A 94 21.63 -15.22 7.70
C CYS A 94 21.80 -15.93 6.34
N LYS A 95 20.70 -16.37 5.72
CA LYS A 95 20.72 -16.97 4.38
C LYS A 95 21.19 -15.95 3.33
N ILE A 96 20.63 -14.73 3.36
CA ILE A 96 21.03 -13.62 2.47
C ILE A 96 22.52 -13.32 2.62
N LEU A 97 23.03 -13.28 3.86
CA LEU A 97 24.44 -13.04 4.11
C LEU A 97 25.32 -14.12 3.46
N LYS A 98 24.97 -15.39 3.63
CA LYS A 98 25.72 -16.52 3.04
C LYS A 98 25.72 -16.44 1.51
N GLU A 99 24.56 -16.19 0.90
CA GLU A 99 24.42 -16.07 -0.56
C GLU A 99 25.17 -14.86 -1.10
N ALA A 100 25.06 -13.70 -0.44
CA ALA A 100 25.78 -12.49 -0.83
C ALA A 100 27.30 -12.66 -0.76
N LYS A 101 27.81 -13.34 0.27
CA LYS A 101 29.24 -13.69 0.37
C LYS A 101 29.67 -14.62 -0.76
N ARG A 102 28.91 -15.68 -1.03
CA ARG A 102 29.20 -16.64 -2.10
C ARG A 102 29.19 -15.97 -3.49
N GLY A 103 28.28 -15.03 -3.71
CA GLY A 103 28.14 -14.30 -4.98
C GLY A 103 29.02 -13.06 -5.11
N GLY A 104 29.93 -12.77 -4.16
CA GLY A 104 30.78 -11.58 -4.20
C GLY A 104 30.01 -10.25 -4.07
N LYS A 105 28.76 -10.27 -3.60
CA LYS A 105 27.90 -9.09 -3.45
C LYS A 105 28.23 -8.36 -2.13
N PHE A 106 29.38 -7.68 -2.08
CA PHE A 106 29.90 -7.06 -0.85
C PHE A 106 28.94 -6.07 -0.18
N ALA A 107 28.23 -5.25 -0.94
CA ALA A 107 27.26 -4.30 -0.39
C ALA A 107 26.10 -5.01 0.31
N ALA A 108 25.51 -6.02 -0.33
CA ALA A 108 24.45 -6.84 0.23
C ALA A 108 24.92 -7.62 1.47
N SER A 109 26.14 -8.17 1.44
CA SER A 109 26.75 -8.84 2.59
C SER A 109 26.90 -7.89 3.78
N ARG A 110 27.42 -6.68 3.56
CA ARG A 110 27.56 -5.68 4.63
C ARG A 110 26.20 -5.26 5.19
N LYS A 111 25.20 -5.08 4.33
CA LYS A 111 23.84 -4.75 4.76
C LYS A 111 23.25 -5.86 5.63
N ALA A 112 23.35 -7.12 5.20
CA ALA A 112 22.89 -8.28 5.97
C ALA A 112 23.62 -8.39 7.33
N GLN A 113 24.94 -8.18 7.36
CA GLN A 113 25.71 -8.15 8.61
C GLN A 113 25.25 -7.07 9.58
N ARG A 114 25.03 -5.84 9.09
CA ARG A 114 24.51 -4.74 9.92
C ARG A 114 23.13 -5.08 10.47
N MET A 115 22.27 -5.65 9.64
CA MET A 115 20.92 -6.05 10.03
C MET A 115 20.90 -7.13 11.12
N LEU A 116 21.84 -8.07 11.10
CA LEU A 116 22.02 -9.07 12.17
C LEU A 116 22.58 -8.43 13.44
N ALA A 117 23.59 -7.56 13.31
CA ALA A 117 24.21 -6.90 14.46
C ALA A 117 23.23 -5.99 15.23
N LEU A 118 22.23 -5.43 14.54
CA LEU A 118 21.25 -4.51 15.11
C LEU A 118 19.91 -5.17 15.46
N LEU A 119 19.80 -6.51 15.48
CA LEU A 119 18.53 -7.20 15.72
C LEU A 119 17.77 -6.73 16.98
N PRO A 120 18.40 -6.57 18.17
CA PRO A 120 17.69 -6.10 19.36
C PRO A 120 17.11 -4.70 19.18
N ALA A 121 17.92 -3.74 18.72
CA ALA A 121 17.46 -2.37 18.46
C ALA A 121 16.39 -2.31 17.35
N ARG A 122 16.47 -3.20 16.37
CA ARG A 122 15.46 -3.32 15.31
C ARG A 122 14.14 -3.88 15.83
N LYS A 123 14.16 -4.78 16.83
CA LYS A 123 12.92 -5.25 17.49
C LYS A 123 12.19 -4.06 18.15
N GLU A 124 12.90 -3.22 18.87
CA GLU A 124 12.34 -2.00 19.47
C GLU A 124 11.82 -1.01 18.42
N SER A 125 12.54 -0.83 17.30
CA SER A 125 12.03 -0.01 16.18
C SER A 125 10.75 -0.60 15.59
N TRP A 126 10.68 -1.92 15.43
CA TRP A 126 9.47 -2.59 14.95
C TRP A 126 8.30 -2.41 15.91
N GLU A 127 8.51 -2.46 17.24
CA GLU A 127 7.45 -2.15 18.22
C GLU A 127 6.88 -0.74 18.04
N ARG A 128 7.71 0.25 17.71
CA ARG A 128 7.25 1.61 17.39
C ARG A 128 6.45 1.65 16.09
N VAL A 129 6.91 0.94 15.05
CA VAL A 129 6.19 0.80 13.77
C VAL A 129 4.83 0.14 13.98
N VAL A 130 4.75 -0.92 14.79
CA VAL A 130 3.49 -1.60 15.12
C VAL A 130 2.53 -0.65 15.81
N ARG A 131 3.01 0.12 16.80
CA ARG A 131 2.18 1.07 17.52
C ARG A 131 1.60 2.14 16.59
N SER A 132 2.43 2.76 15.76
CA SER A 132 1.98 3.80 14.81
C SER A 132 1.07 3.22 13.73
N TRP A 133 1.33 1.99 13.27
CA TRP A 133 0.46 1.26 12.36
C TRP A 133 -0.93 0.97 12.95
N ASN A 134 -0.97 0.52 14.21
CA ASN A 134 -2.22 0.23 14.90
C ASN A 134 -3.05 1.51 15.10
N GLU A 135 -2.40 2.63 15.42
CA GLU A 135 -3.06 3.93 15.48
C GLU A 135 -3.61 4.36 14.12
N LEU A 136 -2.81 4.25 13.05
CA LEU A 136 -3.25 4.56 11.68
C LEU A 136 -4.44 3.71 11.26
N THR A 137 -4.43 2.41 11.56
CA THR A 137 -5.51 1.50 11.17
C THR A 137 -6.79 1.72 11.96
N ALA A 138 -6.68 2.05 13.24
CA ALA A 138 -7.82 2.36 14.10
C ALA A 138 -8.49 3.71 13.74
N THR A 139 -7.74 4.65 13.16
CA THR A 139 -8.22 6.01 12.89
C THR A 139 -8.52 6.29 11.42
N CYS A 140 -7.60 5.91 10.53
CA CYS A 140 -7.60 6.35 9.13
C CYS A 140 -7.92 5.22 8.13
N LEU A 141 -7.64 3.96 8.49
CA LEU A 141 -7.84 2.80 7.60
C LEU A 141 -8.95 1.86 8.07
N THR A 142 -9.94 2.38 8.81
CA THR A 142 -11.10 1.59 9.25
C THR A 142 -11.90 1.07 8.06
N ASN A 143 -12.66 -0.01 8.25
CA ASN A 143 -13.52 -0.56 7.20
C ASN A 143 -14.53 0.49 6.68
N GLU A 144 -15.02 1.35 7.57
CA GLU A 144 -15.92 2.45 7.22
C GLU A 144 -15.22 3.56 6.44
N ALA A 145 -14.00 3.94 6.83
CA ALA A 145 -13.20 4.94 6.11
C ALA A 145 -12.88 4.47 4.67
N VAL A 146 -12.50 3.20 4.50
CA VAL A 146 -12.21 2.63 3.18
C VAL A 146 -13.47 2.54 2.31
N ARG A 147 -14.60 2.09 2.90
CA ARG A 147 -15.89 1.97 2.19
C ARG A 147 -16.48 3.33 1.80
N SER A 148 -16.46 4.30 2.71
CA SER A 148 -16.98 5.65 2.44
C SER A 148 -16.23 6.32 1.29
N TRP A 149 -14.91 6.10 1.18
CA TRP A 149 -14.11 6.62 0.09
C TRP A 149 -14.38 5.93 -1.27
N SER A 150 -14.61 4.62 -1.25
CA SER A 150 -15.07 3.88 -2.43
C SER A 150 -16.46 4.36 -2.90
N ALA A 151 -17.38 4.62 -1.96
CA ALA A 151 -18.73 5.10 -2.25
C ALA A 151 -18.77 6.58 -2.69
N ALA A 152 -17.86 7.42 -2.19
CA ALA A 152 -17.81 8.84 -2.53
C ALA A 152 -17.55 9.09 -4.03
N SER A 153 -16.75 8.26 -4.72
CA SER A 153 -16.57 8.43 -6.17
C SER A 153 -17.76 7.94 -6.99
N LYS A 154 -18.53 6.96 -6.51
CA LYS A 154 -19.80 6.59 -7.16
C LYS A 154 -20.77 7.77 -7.20
N ARG A 155 -20.74 8.63 -6.17
CA ARG A 155 -21.53 9.88 -6.14
C ARG A 155 -20.96 10.98 -7.02
N ILE A 156 -19.64 11.07 -7.20
CA ILE A 156 -19.00 12.04 -8.10
C ILE A 156 -19.17 11.64 -9.58
N GLY A 157 -19.19 10.33 -9.88
CA GLY A 157 -19.53 9.79 -11.20
C GLY A 157 -21.02 9.94 -11.57
N LEU A 158 -21.88 10.17 -10.58
CA LEU A 158 -23.25 10.65 -10.74
C LEU A 158 -23.28 12.18 -10.62
N LYS A 159 -22.49 12.88 -11.45
CA LYS A 159 -22.76 14.30 -11.69
C LYS A 159 -24.09 14.35 -12.42
N VAL A 160 -25.12 14.69 -11.65
CA VAL A 160 -26.48 15.06 -12.07
C VAL A 160 -26.46 15.65 -13.47
N ILE A 161 -27.01 14.92 -14.44
CA ILE A 161 -27.51 15.55 -15.66
C ILE A 161 -28.59 16.51 -15.16
N PRO A 162 -28.45 17.84 -15.31
CA PRO A 162 -29.56 18.72 -15.00
C PRO A 162 -30.68 18.30 -15.94
N SER A 163 -31.85 18.01 -15.39
CA SER A 163 -33.08 17.83 -16.16
C SER A 163 -33.45 19.20 -16.75
N SER A 164 -32.67 19.67 -17.73
CA SER A 164 -33.05 20.78 -18.58
C SER A 164 -34.06 20.24 -19.58
N GLY A 165 -35.28 20.75 -19.44
CA GLY A 165 -36.49 20.37 -20.16
C GLY A 165 -36.27 19.76 -21.54
N VAL A 166 -36.84 18.56 -21.70
CA VAL A 166 -37.25 18.06 -23.01
C VAL A 166 -38.10 19.16 -23.66
N PRO A 167 -37.75 19.70 -24.84
CA PRO A 167 -38.68 20.49 -25.60
C PRO A 167 -39.81 19.55 -26.01
N ILE A 168 -41.02 19.82 -25.50
CA ILE A 168 -42.24 19.22 -26.03
C ILE A 168 -42.33 19.71 -27.47
N VAL A 169 -41.94 18.87 -28.42
CA VAL A 169 -42.26 19.06 -29.84
C VAL A 169 -43.75 18.72 -29.98
N PRO A 170 -44.60 19.66 -30.40
CA PRO A 170 -46.00 19.33 -30.66
C PRO A 170 -46.07 18.33 -31.82
N LEU A 171 -46.73 17.20 -31.59
CA LEU A 171 -47.09 16.26 -32.65
C LEU A 171 -47.88 17.00 -33.74
N ARG A 172 -47.28 17.21 -34.90
CA ARG A 172 -48.03 17.50 -36.13
C ARG A 172 -48.85 16.26 -36.47
N SER A 173 -50.16 16.37 -36.30
CA SER A 173 -51.11 15.37 -36.81
C SER A 173 -51.22 15.45 -38.34
N PRO A 174 -51.45 14.32 -39.03
CA PRO A 174 -51.42 14.24 -40.48
C PRO A 174 -52.78 14.55 -41.13
N HIS A 175 -52.72 15.23 -42.28
CA HIS A 175 -53.67 15.28 -43.40
C HIS A 175 -55.17 15.59 -43.18
N ARG A 176 -55.64 16.63 -43.88
CA ARG A 176 -56.78 16.52 -44.81
C ARG A 176 -56.76 17.63 -45.85
N GLY A 177 -56.43 17.27 -47.08
CA GLY A 177 -56.85 18.03 -48.26
C GLY A 177 -58.20 17.48 -48.72
N THR A 178 -59.18 18.35 -48.87
CA THR A 178 -60.36 18.19 -49.72
C THR A 178 -61.03 19.57 -49.83
N GLY A 179 -61.18 20.07 -51.05
CA GLY A 179 -61.88 21.32 -51.37
C GLY A 179 -61.14 22.09 -52.44
#